data_AF-A0A9D1N1P8-F1
#
_entry.id   AF-A0A9D1N1P8-F1
#
_cell.length_a   1.000
_cell.length_b   1.000
_cell.length_c   1.000
_cell.angle_alpha   90.00
_cell.angle_beta   90.00
_cell.angle_gamma   90.00
#
_symmetry.space_group_name_H-M   'P 1'
#
loop_
_entity.id
_entity.type
_entity.pdbx_description
1 polymer ?
#
loop_
_entity_poly.entity_id
_entity_poly.type
_entity_poly.pdbx_seq_one_letter_code
_entity_poly.pdbx_strand_id
1 'polypeptide(L)'
;MSKIEILEYLRTILIALLVALFLAAVATGCSKIVAEHHARMLARISNTTKDNEMIAYLITKYTEQAQKNPGDYSIHVRLGNLYELMFDYKHAEEQYKTAIDKSPYGVYSSYLGLANLYLKTGKYNKALRIVKRLKNTDHKPLLIAKGDFYMNLGDLLWQKNKYHDAVKQYKIAFFYYKKVDSNKKDSAVVGILDCYNKIADEDFKHHSVLKAIESLETALLYKETPIMYYKLAILYKDVDPLIANKYMEKTYALDPGIINFDIYEEILIKLVKQYYSEGKDVETDLYKHKLKSIKTFQKRYVISEKDVTINIEKLEVKNNLFKTKQTVKVKFKIENTSKHDFNTLFVIAKLRYDNKSKEIFNHKFYTKKSPLKSRSESPSYTFKYTYSDKDEIYTAEKVNLDFYAGKKENMRKIPVYSVELQRF
;
A
#
# COMPACT_ATOMS: atom_id res chain seq x y z
N MET A 1 -45.67 -5.98 -19.34
CA MET A 1 -45.10 -6.40 -18.05
C MET A 1 -46.24 -6.55 -17.07
N SER A 2 -46.50 -7.75 -16.56
CA SER A 2 -47.62 -7.99 -15.64
C SER A 2 -47.37 -7.27 -14.31
N LYS A 3 -48.43 -6.91 -13.56
CA LYS A 3 -48.26 -6.31 -12.22
C LYS A 3 -47.39 -7.17 -11.29
N ILE A 4 -47.36 -8.48 -11.52
CA ILE A 4 -46.57 -9.46 -10.77
C ILE A 4 -45.07 -9.31 -11.10
N GLU A 5 -44.72 -9.19 -12.39
CA GLU A 5 -43.33 -9.00 -12.84
C GLU A 5 -42.72 -7.68 -12.35
N ILE A 6 -43.50 -6.59 -12.33
CA ILE A 6 -43.05 -5.30 -11.80
C ILE A 6 -42.79 -5.38 -10.29
N LEU A 7 -43.62 -6.13 -9.56
CA LEU A 7 -43.47 -6.32 -8.11
C LEU A 7 -42.21 -7.14 -7.78
N GLU A 8 -41.94 -8.20 -8.55
CA GLU A 8 -40.72 -9.00 -8.39
C GLU A 8 -39.45 -8.22 -8.76
N TYR A 9 -39.52 -7.37 -9.80
CA TYR A 9 -38.41 -6.52 -10.19
C TYR A 9 -38.09 -5.46 -9.12
N LEU A 10 -39.11 -4.80 -8.56
CA LEU A 10 -38.95 -3.86 -7.45
C LEU A 10 -38.42 -4.55 -6.18
N ARG A 11 -38.89 -5.77 -5.88
CA ARG A 11 -38.40 -6.57 -4.76
C ARG A 11 -36.92 -6.93 -4.92
N THR A 12 -36.50 -7.26 -6.14
CA THR A 12 -35.11 -7.59 -6.46
C THR A 12 -34.20 -6.37 -6.30
N ILE A 13 -34.63 -5.20 -6.78
CA ILE A 13 -33.90 -3.94 -6.61
C ILE A 13 -33.78 -3.59 -5.12
N LEU A 14 -34.87 -3.71 -4.35
CA LEU A 14 -34.87 -3.39 -2.92
C LEU A 14 -33.90 -4.31 -2.14
N ILE A 15 -33.89 -5.60 -2.45
CA ILE A 15 -32.96 -6.57 -1.84
C ILE A 15 -31.52 -6.22 -2.22
N ALA A 16 -31.25 -5.93 -3.48
CA ALA A 16 -29.91 -5.53 -3.93
C ALA A 16 -29.42 -4.24 -3.24
N LEU A 17 -30.31 -3.26 -3.05
CA LEU A 17 -30.02 -2.01 -2.34
C LEU A 17 -29.71 -2.25 -0.85
N LEU A 18 -30.48 -3.11 -0.19
CA LEU A 18 -30.25 -3.48 1.21
C LEU A 18 -28.94 -4.26 1.40
N VAL A 19 -28.60 -5.16 0.47
CA VAL A 19 -27.33 -5.89 0.48
C VAL A 19 -26.16 -4.94 0.21
N ALA A 20 -26.30 -3.99 -0.72
CA ALA A 20 -25.27 -2.98 -0.98
C ALA A 20 -25.07 -2.05 0.23
N LEU A 21 -26.15 -1.63 0.90
CA LEU A 21 -26.10 -0.85 2.13
C LEU A 21 -25.44 -1.63 3.28
N PHE A 22 -25.77 -2.92 3.42
CA PHE A 22 -25.16 -3.79 4.41
C PHE A 22 -23.66 -4.00 4.15
N LEU A 23 -23.27 -4.28 2.90
CA LEU A 23 -21.86 -4.44 2.53
C LEU A 23 -21.07 -3.13 2.68
N ALA A 24 -21.67 -1.99 2.35
CA ALA A 24 -21.08 -0.67 2.60
C ALA A 24 -20.91 -0.42 4.11
N ALA A 25 -21.93 -0.72 4.91
CA ALA A 25 -21.89 -0.61 6.37
C ALA A 25 -20.85 -1.54 6.99
N VAL A 26 -20.69 -2.76 6.49
CA VAL A 26 -19.65 -3.72 6.92
C VAL A 26 -18.26 -3.29 6.47
N ALA A 27 -18.08 -2.67 5.30
CA ALA A 27 -16.80 -2.15 4.84
C ALA A 27 -16.34 -0.91 5.63
N THR A 28 -17.25 0.02 5.91
CA THR A 28 -17.01 1.16 6.82
C THR A 28 -16.90 0.72 8.27
N GLY A 29 -17.65 -0.33 8.63
CA GLY A 29 -17.65 -0.97 9.94
C GLY A 29 -16.33 -1.65 10.21
N CYS A 30 -15.83 -2.52 9.34
CA CYS A 30 -14.56 -3.24 9.54
C CYS A 30 -13.35 -2.31 9.60
N SER A 31 -13.29 -1.22 8.82
CA SER A 31 -12.18 -0.26 8.91
C SER A 31 -12.21 0.52 10.23
N LYS A 32 -13.39 0.93 10.68
CA LYS A 32 -13.59 1.64 11.95
C LYS A 32 -13.49 0.72 13.16
N ILE A 33 -13.99 -0.51 13.07
CA ILE A 33 -13.93 -1.57 14.09
C ILE A 33 -12.52 -2.11 14.20
N VAL A 34 -11.74 -2.28 13.14
CA VAL A 34 -10.33 -2.70 13.24
C VAL A 34 -9.47 -1.57 13.81
N ALA A 35 -9.69 -0.31 13.41
CA ALA A 35 -9.02 0.84 14.02
C ALA A 35 -9.43 1.05 15.49
N GLU A 36 -10.71 0.91 15.81
CA GLU A 36 -11.24 0.95 17.18
C GLU A 36 -10.86 -0.29 17.98
N HIS A 37 -10.73 -1.46 17.38
CA HIS A 37 -10.29 -2.69 18.04
C HIS A 37 -8.80 -2.61 18.33
N HIS A 38 -8.00 -2.05 17.42
CA HIS A 38 -6.58 -1.76 17.65
C HIS A 38 -6.39 -0.65 18.69
N ALA A 39 -7.20 0.41 18.63
CA ALA A 39 -7.25 1.44 19.67
C ALA A 39 -7.78 0.91 21.01
N ARG A 40 -8.76 -0.02 21.01
CA ARG A 40 -9.26 -0.74 22.20
C ARG A 40 -8.27 -1.77 22.71
N MET A 41 -7.43 -2.35 21.84
CA MET A 41 -6.32 -3.24 22.20
C MET A 41 -5.19 -2.45 22.84
N LEU A 42 -4.79 -1.32 22.24
CA LEU A 42 -3.82 -0.39 22.82
C LEU A 42 -4.35 0.23 24.12
N ALA A 43 -5.65 0.56 24.16
CA ALA A 43 -6.32 0.95 25.39
C ALA A 43 -6.30 -0.20 26.39
N ARG A 44 -6.64 -1.45 26.04
CA ARG A 44 -6.56 -2.62 26.94
C ARG A 44 -5.15 -2.91 27.46
N ILE A 45 -4.13 -2.74 26.63
CA ILE A 45 -2.71 -2.91 27.01
C ILE A 45 -2.27 -1.79 27.96
N SER A 46 -2.83 -0.58 27.83
CA SER A 46 -2.58 0.55 28.74
C SER A 46 -3.50 0.57 29.97
N ASN A 47 -4.57 -0.23 29.98
CA ASN A 47 -5.71 -0.13 30.90
C ASN A 47 -5.96 -1.47 31.61
N THR A 48 -4.89 -2.24 31.87
CA THR A 48 -4.96 -3.27 32.90
C THR A 48 -5.01 -2.58 34.26
N THR A 49 -5.74 -3.14 35.23
CA THR A 49 -5.87 -2.54 36.56
C THR A 49 -4.50 -2.26 37.20
N LYS A 50 -3.52 -3.12 36.94
CA LYS A 50 -2.12 -2.97 37.42
C LYS A 50 -1.37 -1.81 36.74
N ASP A 51 -1.56 -1.59 35.44
CA ASP A 51 -0.90 -0.47 34.75
C ASP A 51 -1.46 0.87 35.21
N ASN A 52 -2.77 0.95 35.43
CA ASN A 52 -3.41 2.15 35.99
C ASN A 52 -2.97 2.44 37.43
N GLU A 53 -2.83 1.42 38.28
CA GLU A 53 -2.30 1.56 39.64
C GLU A 53 -0.85 2.10 39.61
N MET A 54 -0.02 1.56 38.72
CA MET A 54 1.37 2.02 38.57
C MET A 54 1.44 3.46 38.05
N ILE A 55 0.61 3.82 37.05
CA ILE A 55 0.56 5.20 36.53
C ILE A 55 0.07 6.17 37.62
N ALA A 56 -0.94 5.79 38.40
CA ALA A 56 -1.43 6.60 39.52
C ALA A 56 -0.36 6.80 40.60
N TYR A 57 0.37 5.74 40.97
CA TYR A 57 1.51 5.83 41.89
C TYR A 57 2.59 6.79 41.37
N LEU A 58 2.93 6.70 40.08
CA LEU A 58 3.90 7.58 39.43
C LEU A 58 3.42 9.03 39.41
N ILE A 59 2.14 9.29 39.14
CA ILE A 59 1.56 10.64 39.21
C ILE A 59 1.70 11.21 40.60
N THR A 60 1.35 10.46 41.66
CA THR A 60 1.51 10.91 43.05
C THR A 60 2.98 11.25 43.35
N LYS A 61 3.89 10.33 43.02
CA LYS A 61 5.33 10.52 43.24
C LYS A 61 5.88 11.75 42.52
N TYR A 62 5.52 11.94 41.25
CA TYR A 62 6.00 13.11 40.49
C TYR A 62 5.32 14.40 40.93
N THR A 63 4.09 14.36 41.45
CA THR A 63 3.41 15.51 42.03
C THR A 63 4.12 15.97 43.30
N GLU A 64 4.50 15.05 44.20
CA GLU A 64 5.32 15.37 45.37
C GLU A 64 6.68 15.95 44.98
N GLN A 65 7.31 15.41 43.94
CA GLN A 65 8.58 15.96 43.43
C GLN A 65 8.40 17.36 42.84
N ALA A 66 7.30 17.62 42.12
CA ALA A 66 6.99 18.94 41.59
C ALA A 66 6.73 19.96 42.71
N GLN A 67 6.21 19.54 43.87
CA GLN A 67 6.06 20.40 45.05
C GLN A 67 7.42 20.74 45.68
N LYS A 68 8.32 19.77 45.78
CA LYS A 68 9.67 19.98 46.34
C LYS A 68 10.56 20.82 45.42
N ASN A 69 10.45 20.62 44.12
CA ASN A 69 11.23 21.32 43.09
C ASN A 69 10.32 21.99 42.04
N PRO A 70 9.63 23.09 42.37
CA PRO A 70 8.66 23.70 41.46
C PRO A 70 9.25 24.23 40.16
N GLY A 71 10.56 24.48 40.06
CA GLY A 71 11.21 24.98 38.84
C GLY A 71 11.58 23.91 37.82
N ASP A 72 11.52 22.62 38.17
CA ASP A 72 11.97 21.55 37.27
C ASP A 72 10.91 21.21 36.22
N TYR A 73 11.10 21.76 35.01
CA TYR A 73 10.22 21.52 33.87
C TYR A 73 10.12 20.04 33.50
N SER A 74 11.16 19.23 33.75
CA SER A 74 11.22 17.83 33.31
C SER A 74 10.21 16.97 34.06
N ILE A 75 9.91 17.32 35.32
CA ILE A 75 8.87 16.68 36.12
C ILE A 75 7.50 16.94 35.50
N HIS A 76 7.23 18.17 35.08
CA HIS A 76 5.98 18.54 34.43
C HIS A 76 5.82 17.88 33.05
N VAL A 77 6.90 17.66 32.28
CA VAL A 77 6.84 16.84 31.05
C VAL A 77 6.46 15.40 31.37
N ARG A 78 7.03 14.81 32.44
CA ARG A 78 6.71 13.44 32.87
C ARG A 78 5.25 13.31 33.31
N LEU A 79 4.75 14.25 34.11
CA LEU A 79 3.34 14.33 34.50
C LEU A 79 2.43 14.44 33.26
N GLY A 80 2.78 15.30 32.30
CA GLY A 80 2.06 15.42 31.03
C GLY A 80 1.95 14.09 30.28
N ASN A 81 3.06 13.36 30.14
CA ASN A 81 3.09 12.05 29.51
C ASN A 81 2.23 11.02 30.27
N LEU A 82 2.26 11.02 31.61
CA LEU A 82 1.48 10.08 32.43
C LEU A 82 -0.03 10.34 32.31
N TYR A 83 -0.44 11.62 32.36
CA TYR A 83 -1.84 11.99 32.13
C TYR A 83 -2.30 11.64 30.71
N GLU A 84 -1.42 11.74 29.70
CA GLU A 84 -1.74 11.26 28.34
C GLU A 84 -2.00 9.76 28.27
N LEU A 85 -1.24 8.95 29.01
CA LEU A 85 -1.44 7.50 29.09
C LEU A 85 -2.79 7.15 29.76
N MET A 86 -3.23 7.99 30.70
CA MET A 86 -4.56 7.88 31.32
C MET A 86 -5.70 8.48 30.47
N PHE A 87 -5.41 8.98 29.27
CA PHE A 87 -6.36 9.71 28.42
C PHE A 87 -6.90 11.00 29.08
N ASP A 88 -6.27 11.48 30.16
CA ASP A 88 -6.60 12.74 30.81
C ASP A 88 -5.88 13.90 30.11
N TYR A 89 -6.38 14.23 28.92
CA TYR A 89 -5.79 15.24 28.06
C TYR A 89 -5.86 16.66 28.63
N LYS A 90 -6.76 16.92 29.59
CA LYS A 90 -6.87 18.23 30.23
C LYS A 90 -5.68 18.46 31.16
N HIS A 91 -5.45 17.55 32.10
CA HIS A 91 -4.30 17.66 33.00
C HIS A 91 -2.99 17.52 32.22
N ALA A 92 -2.93 16.68 31.18
CA ALA A 92 -1.76 16.63 30.31
C ALA A 92 -1.43 18.00 29.66
N GLU A 93 -2.45 18.69 29.14
CA GLU A 93 -2.30 20.02 28.54
C GLU A 93 -1.78 21.05 29.56
N GLU A 94 -2.30 21.03 30.78
CA GLU A 94 -1.87 21.91 31.88
C GLU A 94 -0.41 21.65 32.29
N GLN A 95 -0.02 20.38 32.41
CA GLN A 95 1.34 20.01 32.79
C GLN A 95 2.35 20.38 31.70
N TYR A 96 2.05 20.19 30.41
CA TYR A 96 2.97 20.64 29.36
C TYR A 96 3.08 22.16 29.25
N LYS A 97 1.99 22.91 29.47
CA LYS A 97 2.06 24.38 29.52
C LYS A 97 2.96 24.83 30.67
N THR A 98 2.75 24.26 31.85
CA THR A 98 3.60 24.50 33.03
C THR A 98 5.07 24.15 32.74
N ALA A 99 5.32 23.04 32.04
CA ALA A 99 6.66 22.66 31.61
C ALA A 99 7.26 23.67 30.63
N ILE A 100 6.49 24.23 29.70
CA ILE A 100 6.95 25.26 28.77
C ILE A 100 7.33 26.55 29.53
N ASP A 101 6.51 26.97 30.50
CA ASP A 101 6.73 28.20 31.25
C ASP A 101 7.97 28.13 32.15
N LYS A 102 8.27 26.93 32.66
CA LYS A 102 9.45 26.64 33.52
C LYS A 102 10.69 26.21 32.74
N SER A 103 10.55 26.00 31.44
CA SER A 103 11.61 25.46 30.59
C SER A 103 12.72 26.50 30.34
N PRO A 104 14.00 26.13 30.50
CA PRO A 104 15.10 26.92 29.98
C PRO A 104 14.98 27.10 28.46
N TYR A 105 15.58 28.18 27.95
CA TYR A 105 15.63 28.46 26.52
C TYR A 105 16.33 27.32 25.77
N GLY A 106 15.74 26.86 24.66
CA GLY A 106 16.30 25.80 23.81
C GLY A 106 15.85 24.38 24.14
N VAL A 107 15.18 24.16 25.27
CA VAL A 107 14.54 22.89 25.60
C VAL A 107 13.22 22.77 24.84
N TYR A 108 13.11 21.71 24.03
CA TYR A 108 12.02 21.55 23.06
C TYR A 108 11.05 20.41 23.40
N SER A 109 11.39 19.54 24.36
CA SER A 109 10.56 18.40 24.75
C SER A 109 9.17 18.81 25.23
N SER A 110 9.06 19.87 26.04
CA SER A 110 7.78 20.41 26.53
C SER A 110 6.89 20.94 25.39
N TYR A 111 7.49 21.63 24.42
CA TYR A 111 6.77 22.15 23.25
C TYR A 111 6.27 21.01 22.35
N LEU A 112 7.11 20.01 22.08
CA LEU A 112 6.72 18.86 21.26
C LEU A 112 5.68 17.98 21.95
N GLY A 113 5.78 17.79 23.27
CA GLY A 113 4.75 17.11 24.06
C GLY A 113 3.39 17.77 23.89
N LEU A 114 3.30 19.09 24.11
CA LEU A 114 2.06 19.83 23.91
C LEU A 114 1.56 19.80 22.46
N ALA A 115 2.47 19.92 21.49
CA ALA A 115 2.10 19.87 20.08
C ALA A 115 1.55 18.49 19.66
N ASN A 116 2.17 17.41 20.13
CA ASN A 116 1.71 16.04 19.89
C ASN A 116 0.37 15.76 20.57
N LEU A 117 0.17 16.25 21.80
CA LEU A 117 -1.13 16.20 22.46
C LEU A 117 -2.21 16.93 21.64
N TYR A 118 -1.89 18.09 21.06
CA TYR A 118 -2.79 18.80 20.17
C TYR A 118 -3.05 18.06 18.85
N LEU A 119 -2.09 17.28 18.32
CA LEU A 119 -2.37 16.39 17.19
C LEU A 119 -3.34 15.28 17.57
N LYS A 120 -3.09 14.58 18.69
CA LYS A 120 -3.93 13.50 19.20
C LYS A 120 -5.37 13.93 19.47
N THR A 121 -5.54 15.16 19.98
CA THR A 121 -6.86 15.74 20.29
C THR A 121 -7.50 16.50 19.12
N GLY A 122 -6.92 16.43 17.91
CA GLY A 122 -7.48 17.05 16.70
C GLY A 122 -7.32 18.58 16.61
N LYS A 123 -6.59 19.21 17.53
CA LYS A 123 -6.35 20.66 17.60
C LYS A 123 -5.18 21.10 16.70
N TYR A 124 -5.23 20.80 15.40
CA TYR A 124 -4.09 20.96 14.46
C TYR A 124 -3.50 22.37 14.39
N ASN A 125 -4.36 23.40 14.34
CA ASN A 125 -3.91 24.79 14.31
C ASN A 125 -3.17 25.20 15.59
N LYS A 126 -3.51 24.61 16.75
CA LYS A 126 -2.75 24.82 17.98
C LYS A 126 -1.42 24.07 17.92
N ALA A 127 -1.41 22.82 17.47
CA ALA A 127 -0.20 22.02 17.30
C ALA A 127 0.86 22.75 16.44
N LEU A 128 0.46 23.23 15.26
CA LEU A 128 1.33 23.98 14.35
C LEU A 128 1.87 25.27 14.98
N ARG A 129 1.04 26.01 15.74
CA ARG A 129 1.50 27.22 16.45
C ARG A 129 2.56 26.90 17.48
N ILE A 130 2.41 25.82 18.25
CA ILE A 130 3.39 25.41 19.25
C ILE A 130 4.72 25.02 18.59
N VAL A 131 4.69 24.20 17.53
CA VAL A 131 5.93 23.79 16.84
C VAL A 131 6.64 24.97 16.17
N LYS A 132 5.89 25.96 15.66
CA LYS A 132 6.47 27.19 15.09
C LYS A 132 7.19 28.06 16.12
N ARG A 133 6.85 27.97 17.42
CA ARG A 133 7.57 28.69 18.48
C ARG A 133 8.98 28.15 18.72
N LEU A 134 9.25 26.90 18.32
CA LEU A 134 10.59 26.33 18.39
C LEU A 134 11.46 26.97 17.32
N LYS A 135 12.53 27.65 17.71
CA LYS A 135 13.50 28.21 16.75
C LYS A 135 14.21 27.08 15.98
N ASN A 136 14.56 27.34 14.73
CA ASN A 136 15.39 26.42 13.96
C ASN A 136 16.84 26.63 14.38
N THR A 137 17.34 25.76 15.25
CA THR A 137 18.77 25.68 15.59
C THR A 137 19.38 24.49 14.83
N ASP A 138 20.71 24.41 14.74
CA ASP A 138 21.39 23.24 14.17
C ASP A 138 21.48 22.06 15.15
N HIS A 139 20.64 22.09 16.19
CA HIS A 139 20.51 20.99 17.15
C HIS A 139 19.83 19.80 16.47
N LYS A 140 20.63 18.80 16.07
CA LYS A 140 20.16 17.63 15.30
C LYS A 140 18.93 16.94 15.92
N PRO A 141 18.89 16.63 17.23
CA PRO A 141 17.72 15.98 17.83
C PRO A 141 16.43 16.80 17.71
N LEU A 142 16.51 18.14 17.77
CA LEU A 142 15.35 19.01 17.59
C LEU A 142 14.85 18.96 16.14
N LEU A 143 15.75 19.01 15.16
CA LEU A 143 15.38 18.94 13.75
C LEU A 143 14.74 17.59 13.41
N ILE A 144 15.27 16.48 13.94
CA ILE A 144 14.64 15.16 13.83
C ILE A 144 13.25 15.18 14.44
N ALA A 145 13.10 15.72 15.65
CA ALA A 145 11.82 15.71 16.34
C ALA A 145 10.76 16.64 15.69
N LYS A 146 11.19 17.74 15.05
CA LYS A 146 10.32 18.52 14.15
C LYS A 146 9.91 17.70 12.93
N GLY A 147 10.86 17.01 12.31
CA GLY A 147 10.56 16.08 11.21
C GLY A 147 9.50 15.06 11.62
N ASP A 148 9.67 14.42 12.78
CA ASP A 148 8.74 13.43 13.32
C ASP A 148 7.35 14.01 13.55
N PHE A 149 7.26 15.23 14.07
CA PHE A 149 5.97 15.93 14.20
C PHE A 149 5.27 16.13 12.85
N TYR A 150 6.00 16.60 11.82
CA TYR A 150 5.42 16.84 10.50
C TYR A 150 5.09 15.53 9.76
N MET A 151 5.83 14.44 10.01
CA MET A 151 5.46 13.09 9.57
C MET A 151 4.12 12.68 10.17
N ASN A 152 3.97 12.78 11.49
CA ASN A 152 2.73 12.39 12.18
C ASN A 152 1.52 13.21 11.71
N LEU A 153 1.71 14.52 11.48
CA LEU A 153 0.64 15.36 10.92
C LEU A 153 0.32 14.96 9.46
N GLY A 154 1.34 14.66 8.66
CA GLY A 154 1.17 14.12 7.30
C GLY A 154 0.35 12.84 7.28
N ASP A 155 0.70 11.86 8.13
CA ASP A 155 0.01 10.57 8.25
C ASP A 155 -1.46 10.74 8.66
N LEU A 156 -1.73 11.67 9.58
CA LEU A 156 -3.08 11.96 10.03
C LEU A 156 -3.93 12.63 8.93
N LEU A 157 -3.33 13.52 8.14
CA LEU A 157 -3.99 14.14 6.99
C LEU A 157 -4.21 13.12 5.88
N TRP A 158 -3.25 12.23 5.65
CA TRP A 158 -3.35 11.11 4.72
C TRP A 158 -4.52 10.19 5.07
N GLN A 159 -4.66 9.78 6.33
CA GLN A 159 -5.78 8.96 6.82
C GLN A 159 -7.14 9.63 6.62
N LYS A 160 -7.18 10.97 6.57
CA LYS A 160 -8.37 11.77 6.27
C LYS A 160 -8.56 12.05 4.77
N ASN A 161 -7.78 11.39 3.91
CA ASN A 161 -7.73 11.60 2.46
C ASN A 161 -7.42 13.05 2.04
N LYS A 162 -6.73 13.82 2.90
CA LYS A 162 -6.30 15.20 2.60
C LYS A 162 -4.91 15.19 1.99
N TYR A 163 -4.77 14.57 0.82
CA TYR A 163 -3.46 14.29 0.20
C TYR A 163 -2.65 15.55 -0.12
N HIS A 164 -3.30 16.63 -0.59
CA HIS A 164 -2.64 17.91 -0.84
C HIS A 164 -2.07 18.58 0.41
N ASP A 165 -2.71 18.43 1.57
CA ASP A 165 -2.19 18.98 2.82
C ASP A 165 -1.14 18.06 3.44
N ALA A 166 -1.34 16.73 3.31
CA ALA A 166 -0.38 15.72 3.76
C ALA A 166 0.97 15.88 3.06
N VAL A 167 1.00 16.01 1.73
CA VAL A 167 2.25 16.18 0.98
C VAL A 167 3.03 17.43 1.40
N LYS A 168 2.34 18.53 1.74
CA LYS A 168 2.99 19.73 2.29
C LYS A 168 3.72 19.41 3.59
N GLN A 169 3.12 18.63 4.48
CA GLN A 169 3.77 18.25 5.75
C GLN A 169 4.92 17.28 5.53
N TYR A 170 4.77 16.27 4.68
CA TYR A 170 5.86 15.35 4.36
C TYR A 170 7.05 16.06 3.71
N LYS A 171 6.83 17.06 2.86
CA LYS A 171 7.90 17.91 2.32
C LYS A 171 8.64 18.68 3.41
N ILE A 172 7.92 19.21 4.40
CA ILE A 172 8.54 19.89 5.55
C ILE A 172 9.34 18.88 6.39
N ALA A 173 8.81 17.68 6.62
CA ALA A 173 9.53 16.62 7.32
C ALA A 173 10.81 16.22 6.58
N PHE A 174 10.72 16.00 5.27
CA PHE A 174 11.86 15.72 4.39
C PHE A 174 12.93 16.80 4.48
N PHE A 175 12.55 18.08 4.47
CA PHE A 175 13.48 19.20 4.64
C PHE A 175 14.27 19.09 5.94
N TYR A 176 13.60 18.84 7.08
CA TYR A 176 14.27 18.71 8.38
C TYR A 176 15.19 17.49 8.43
N TYR A 177 14.75 16.32 7.94
CA TYR A 177 15.56 15.12 7.92
C TYR A 177 16.76 15.25 6.98
N LYS A 178 16.59 15.85 5.80
CA LYS A 178 17.67 16.11 4.84
C LYS A 178 18.72 17.05 5.42
N LYS A 179 18.32 18.08 6.18
CA LYS A 179 19.24 19.04 6.80
C LYS A 179 20.26 18.37 7.75
N VAL A 180 19.89 17.27 8.39
CA VAL A 180 20.74 16.53 9.34
C VAL A 180 21.25 15.19 8.81
N ASP A 181 21.05 14.95 7.51
CA ASP A 181 21.33 13.67 6.83
C ASP A 181 20.77 12.43 7.56
N SER A 182 19.53 12.53 8.07
CA SER A 182 18.86 11.40 8.68
C SER A 182 18.27 10.46 7.62
N ASN A 183 18.42 9.15 7.82
CA ASN A 183 17.77 8.11 7.03
C ASN A 183 16.23 8.21 7.04
N LYS A 184 15.62 8.88 8.04
CA LYS A 184 14.18 9.16 8.08
C LYS A 184 13.68 9.98 6.89
N LYS A 185 14.57 10.65 6.14
CA LYS A 185 14.22 11.32 4.88
C LYS A 185 13.57 10.37 3.88
N ASP A 186 13.96 9.08 3.88
CA ASP A 186 13.41 8.07 2.97
C ASP A 186 11.93 7.76 3.31
N SER A 187 11.58 7.72 4.59
CA SER A 187 10.18 7.58 5.02
C SER A 187 9.33 8.77 4.59
N ALA A 188 9.87 9.99 4.68
CA ALA A 188 9.18 11.19 4.18
C ALA A 188 9.02 11.15 2.66
N VAL A 189 10.02 10.66 1.92
CA VAL A 189 9.93 10.45 0.46
C VAL A 189 8.81 9.46 0.14
N VAL A 190 8.69 8.34 0.85
CA VAL A 190 7.58 7.39 0.65
C VAL A 190 6.22 8.09 0.80
N GLY A 191 6.01 8.85 1.88
CA GLY A 191 4.78 9.62 2.08
C GLY A 191 4.51 10.66 0.98
N ILE A 192 5.55 11.33 0.47
CA ILE A 192 5.45 12.28 -0.65
C ILE A 192 5.01 11.56 -1.93
N LEU A 193 5.66 10.45 -2.28
CA LEU A 193 5.34 9.67 -3.47
C LEU A 193 3.90 9.15 -3.42
N ASP A 194 3.49 8.60 -2.27
CA ASP A 194 2.14 8.09 -2.06
C ASP A 194 1.09 9.20 -2.22
N CYS A 195 1.35 10.41 -1.69
CA CYS A 195 0.47 11.58 -1.87
C CYS A 195 0.33 11.97 -3.33
N TYR A 196 1.44 12.13 -4.05
CA TYR A 196 1.35 12.51 -5.46
C TYR A 196 0.69 11.43 -6.31
N ASN A 197 0.90 10.16 -5.97
CA ASN A 197 0.21 9.06 -6.62
C ASN A 197 -1.32 9.19 -6.48
N LYS A 198 -1.80 9.52 -5.28
CA LYS A 198 -3.23 9.71 -5.00
C LYS A 198 -3.80 10.98 -5.63
N ILE A 199 -3.07 12.09 -5.53
CA ILE A 199 -3.45 13.36 -6.16
C ILE A 199 -3.57 13.17 -7.67
N ALA A 200 -2.60 12.51 -8.30
CA ALA A 200 -2.66 12.23 -9.74
C ALA A 200 -3.84 11.33 -10.11
N ASP A 201 -4.16 10.31 -9.29
CA ASP A 201 -5.35 9.48 -9.50
C ASP A 201 -6.66 10.28 -9.38
N GLU A 202 -6.73 11.26 -8.47
CA GLU A 202 -7.87 12.17 -8.32
C GLU A 202 -7.99 13.14 -9.49
N ASP A 203 -6.90 13.81 -9.86
CA ASP A 203 -6.84 14.72 -11.00
C ASP A 203 -7.23 14.01 -12.30
N PHE A 204 -6.74 12.79 -12.51
CA PHE A 204 -7.10 11.99 -13.67
C PHE A 204 -8.60 11.66 -13.71
N LYS A 205 -9.20 11.26 -12.58
CA LYS A 205 -10.66 11.03 -12.49
C LYS A 205 -11.48 12.28 -12.77
N HIS A 206 -10.95 13.45 -12.41
CA HIS A 206 -11.55 14.75 -12.71
C HIS A 206 -11.16 15.28 -14.10
N HIS A 207 -10.66 14.43 -15.01
CA HIS A 207 -10.28 14.75 -16.39
C HIS A 207 -9.20 15.85 -16.50
N SER A 208 -8.42 16.05 -15.44
CA SER A 208 -7.34 17.04 -15.36
C SER A 208 -5.98 16.38 -15.63
N VAL A 209 -5.79 15.82 -16.83
CA VAL A 209 -4.59 15.03 -17.20
C VAL A 209 -3.29 15.79 -16.95
N LEU A 210 -3.22 17.08 -17.29
CA LEU A 210 -2.01 17.89 -17.11
C LEU A 210 -1.61 18.05 -15.63
N LYS A 211 -2.59 18.17 -14.72
CA LYS A 211 -2.32 18.25 -13.27
C LYS A 211 -1.86 16.91 -12.70
N ALA A 212 -2.43 15.81 -13.22
CA ALA A 212 -1.98 14.47 -12.87
C ALA A 212 -0.53 14.25 -13.30
N ILE A 213 -0.17 14.69 -14.51
CA ILE A 213 1.21 14.67 -15.01
C ILE A 213 2.13 15.49 -14.10
N GLU A 214 1.78 16.75 -13.82
CA GLU A 214 2.56 17.65 -12.96
C GLU A 214 2.83 17.02 -11.58
N SER A 215 1.81 16.39 -10.99
CA SER A 215 1.93 15.71 -9.70
C SER A 215 2.94 14.57 -9.74
N LEU A 216 2.88 13.71 -10.77
CA LEU A 216 3.79 12.57 -10.90
C LEU A 216 5.21 12.99 -11.28
N GLU A 217 5.37 14.01 -12.13
CA GLU A 217 6.69 14.58 -12.44
C GLU A 217 7.33 15.20 -11.22
N THR A 218 6.53 15.90 -10.39
CA THR A 218 7.02 16.44 -9.13
C THR A 218 7.44 15.32 -8.16
N ALA A 219 6.75 14.18 -8.17
CA ALA A 219 7.14 13.01 -7.39
C ALA A 219 8.51 12.45 -7.81
N LEU A 220 8.79 12.41 -9.11
CA LEU A 220 10.08 11.93 -9.65
C LEU A 220 11.28 12.75 -9.17
N LEU A 221 11.09 14.04 -8.86
CA LEU A 221 12.15 14.89 -8.29
C LEU A 221 12.65 14.40 -6.92
N TYR A 222 11.83 13.64 -6.20
CA TYR A 222 12.21 13.05 -4.91
C TYR A 222 12.82 11.67 -5.08
N LYS A 223 12.18 10.82 -5.90
CA LYS A 223 12.67 9.47 -6.18
C LYS A 223 12.03 8.91 -7.44
N GLU A 224 12.87 8.50 -8.37
CA GLU A 224 12.43 7.79 -9.57
C GLU A 224 11.96 6.37 -9.23
N THR A 225 10.81 5.97 -9.76
CA THR A 225 10.30 4.61 -9.61
C THR A 225 9.63 4.11 -10.89
N PRO A 226 9.71 2.80 -11.20
CA PRO A 226 9.13 2.23 -12.43
C PRO A 226 7.62 2.48 -12.56
N ILE A 227 6.91 2.48 -11.41
CA ILE A 227 5.47 2.66 -11.37
C ILE A 227 5.06 4.09 -11.76
N MET A 228 5.84 5.10 -11.36
CA MET A 228 5.60 6.49 -11.72
C MET A 228 5.88 6.73 -13.20
N TYR A 229 6.96 6.14 -13.73
CA TYR A 229 7.21 6.13 -15.17
C TYR A 229 6.08 5.49 -15.95
N TYR A 230 5.55 4.36 -15.47
CA TYR A 230 4.47 3.68 -16.15
C TYR A 230 3.19 4.52 -16.16
N LYS A 231 2.83 5.13 -15.03
CA LYS A 231 1.67 6.04 -14.96
C LYS A 231 1.84 7.27 -15.84
N LEU A 232 3.02 7.89 -15.84
CA LEU A 232 3.32 9.01 -16.74
C LEU A 232 3.24 8.60 -18.21
N ALA A 233 3.75 7.41 -18.58
CA ALA A 233 3.63 6.90 -19.94
C ALA A 233 2.16 6.77 -20.38
N ILE A 234 1.29 6.30 -19.48
CA ILE A 234 -0.16 6.22 -19.75
C ILE A 234 -0.77 7.61 -19.91
N LEU A 235 -0.47 8.56 -19.02
CA LEU A 235 -1.03 9.91 -19.06
C LEU A 235 -0.57 10.68 -20.31
N TYR A 236 0.69 10.51 -20.71
CA TYR A 236 1.25 11.15 -21.89
C TYR A 236 0.81 10.50 -23.21
N LYS A 237 0.27 9.27 -23.21
CA LYS A 237 -0.05 8.51 -24.43
C LYS A 237 -0.86 9.31 -25.46
N ASP A 238 -1.82 10.09 -25.00
CA ASP A 238 -2.71 10.91 -25.84
C ASP A 238 -2.30 12.40 -25.89
N VAL A 239 -1.33 12.81 -25.06
CA VAL A 239 -0.81 14.19 -25.00
C VAL A 239 0.43 14.35 -25.86
N ASP A 240 1.42 13.48 -25.65
CA ASP A 240 2.68 13.42 -26.38
C ASP A 240 3.17 11.95 -26.41
N PRO A 241 2.91 11.21 -27.50
CA PRO A 241 3.32 9.81 -27.63
C PRO A 241 4.84 9.59 -27.54
N LEU A 242 5.65 10.61 -27.84
CA LEU A 242 7.11 10.51 -27.80
C LEU A 242 7.59 10.53 -26.34
N ILE A 243 7.06 11.46 -25.55
CA ILE A 243 7.30 11.49 -24.09
C ILE A 243 6.75 10.22 -23.44
N ALA A 244 5.56 9.77 -23.85
CA ALA A 244 4.97 8.51 -23.38
C ALA A 244 5.91 7.33 -23.62
N ASN A 245 6.46 7.21 -24.83
CA ASN A 245 7.42 6.16 -25.17
C ASN A 245 8.70 6.26 -24.33
N LYS A 246 9.24 7.46 -24.10
CA LYS A 246 10.43 7.66 -23.25
C LYS A 246 10.21 7.13 -21.84
N TYR A 247 9.06 7.41 -21.24
CA TYR A 247 8.72 6.85 -19.93
C TYR A 247 8.48 5.35 -19.98
N MET A 248 7.82 4.84 -21.02
CA MET A 248 7.59 3.40 -21.19
C MET A 248 8.90 2.61 -21.36
N GLU A 249 9.90 3.17 -22.05
CA GLU A 249 11.24 2.59 -22.16
C GLU A 249 11.94 2.52 -20.80
N LYS A 250 11.84 3.59 -19.99
CA LYS A 250 12.36 3.58 -18.61
C LYS A 250 11.66 2.53 -17.75
N THR A 251 10.34 2.40 -17.85
CA THR A 251 9.60 1.34 -17.17
C THR A 251 10.07 -0.04 -17.66
N TYR A 252 10.22 -0.24 -18.97
CA TYR A 252 10.59 -1.52 -19.56
C TYR A 252 11.99 -1.96 -19.15
N ALA A 253 12.92 -1.01 -19.02
CA ALA A 253 14.28 -1.27 -18.57
C ALA A 253 14.35 -1.67 -17.09
N LEU A 254 13.52 -1.06 -16.23
CA LEU A 254 13.57 -1.28 -14.78
C LEU A 254 12.67 -2.43 -14.32
N ASP A 255 11.42 -2.45 -14.79
CA ASP A 255 10.42 -3.46 -14.43
C ASP A 255 9.45 -3.70 -15.60
N PRO A 256 9.80 -4.55 -16.57
CA PRO A 256 8.90 -4.88 -17.68
C PRO A 256 7.66 -5.66 -17.21
N GLY A 257 7.65 -6.18 -15.98
CA GLY A 257 6.54 -6.95 -15.44
C GLY A 257 5.29 -6.11 -15.17
N ILE A 258 5.45 -4.81 -14.87
CA ILE A 258 4.30 -3.92 -14.61
C ILE A 258 3.64 -3.36 -15.88
N ILE A 259 4.27 -3.55 -17.04
CA ILE A 259 3.78 -2.99 -18.30
C ILE A 259 2.60 -3.80 -18.84
N ASN A 260 1.52 -3.11 -19.16
CA ASN A 260 0.55 -3.62 -20.13
C ASN A 260 1.11 -3.37 -21.55
N PHE A 261 1.50 -4.46 -22.22
CA PHE A 261 2.14 -4.39 -23.54
C PHE A 261 1.19 -3.94 -24.64
N ASP A 262 -0.12 -4.05 -24.47
CA ASP A 262 -1.09 -3.52 -25.42
C ASP A 262 -1.05 -1.98 -25.45
N ILE A 263 -0.85 -1.35 -24.27
CA ILE A 263 -0.67 0.10 -24.17
C ILE A 263 0.66 0.53 -24.81
N TYR A 264 1.72 -0.26 -24.60
CA TYR A 264 3.02 0.04 -25.22
C TYR A 264 2.95 -0.09 -26.75
N GLU A 265 2.28 -1.13 -27.26
CA GLU A 265 1.98 -1.25 -28.69
C GLU A 265 1.20 -0.04 -29.22
N GLU A 266 0.17 0.41 -28.50
CA GLU A 266 -0.63 1.57 -28.90
C GLU A 266 0.23 2.85 -29.02
N ILE A 267 1.11 3.12 -28.05
CA ILE A 267 2.06 4.25 -28.08
C ILE A 267 2.95 4.18 -29.32
N LEU A 268 3.53 3.00 -29.60
CA LEU A 268 4.41 2.82 -30.76
C LEU A 268 3.65 2.97 -32.09
N ILE A 269 2.41 2.49 -32.18
CA ILE A 269 1.56 2.68 -33.37
C ILE A 269 1.28 4.16 -33.59
N LYS A 270 0.97 4.91 -32.52
CA LYS A 270 0.76 6.37 -32.61
C LYS A 270 2.00 7.07 -33.15
N LEU A 271 3.19 6.72 -32.66
CA LEU A 271 4.46 7.28 -33.15
C LEU A 271 4.73 6.94 -34.62
N VAL A 272 4.51 5.68 -35.03
CA VAL A 272 4.65 5.28 -36.44
C VAL A 272 3.72 6.11 -37.32
N LYS A 273 2.44 6.26 -36.94
CA LYS A 273 1.46 7.06 -37.69
C LYS A 273 1.85 8.52 -37.78
N GLN A 274 2.27 9.11 -36.65
CA GLN A 274 2.70 10.50 -36.57
C GLN A 274 3.89 10.76 -37.51
N TYR A 275 5.00 10.03 -37.34
CA TYR A 275 6.20 10.25 -38.15
C TYR A 275 5.99 9.95 -39.64
N TYR A 276 5.16 8.96 -39.96
CA TYR A 276 4.79 8.69 -41.35
C TYR A 276 4.04 9.88 -41.97
N SER A 277 3.09 10.47 -41.24
CA SER A 277 2.35 11.65 -41.71
C SER A 277 3.23 12.91 -41.83
N GLU A 278 4.31 12.99 -41.05
CA GLU A 278 5.31 14.07 -41.10
C GLU A 278 6.37 13.87 -42.20
N GLY A 279 6.37 12.74 -42.93
CA GLY A 279 7.39 12.42 -43.95
C GLY A 279 8.76 12.08 -43.35
N LYS A 280 8.81 11.68 -42.09
CA LYS A 280 10.04 11.33 -41.35
C LYS A 280 10.30 9.83 -41.43
N ASP A 281 10.88 9.39 -42.54
CA ASP A 281 11.04 7.97 -42.86
C ASP A 281 11.92 7.21 -41.86
N VAL A 282 13.01 7.83 -41.41
CA VAL A 282 13.96 7.21 -40.47
C VAL A 282 13.29 6.89 -39.13
N GLU A 283 12.58 7.86 -38.54
CA GLU A 283 11.83 7.69 -37.30
C GLU A 283 10.68 6.70 -37.48
N THR A 284 9.98 6.77 -38.62
CA THR A 284 8.92 5.83 -38.97
C THR A 284 9.42 4.39 -38.92
N ASP A 285 10.56 4.12 -39.56
CA ASP A 285 11.14 2.78 -39.58
C ASP A 285 11.71 2.36 -38.22
N LEU A 286 12.33 3.28 -37.48
CA LEU A 286 12.75 3.05 -36.10
C LEU A 286 11.59 2.54 -35.24
N TYR A 287 10.44 3.22 -35.25
CA TYR A 287 9.30 2.83 -34.43
C TYR A 287 8.57 1.59 -34.95
N LYS A 288 8.57 1.32 -36.26
CA LYS A 288 8.13 0.02 -36.81
C LYS A 288 8.99 -1.13 -36.29
N HIS A 289 10.31 -0.96 -36.26
CA HIS A 289 11.22 -1.97 -35.72
C HIS A 289 11.00 -2.20 -34.21
N LYS A 290 10.83 -1.12 -33.43
CA LYS A 290 10.47 -1.21 -32.00
C LYS A 290 9.14 -1.94 -31.80
N LEU A 291 8.11 -1.59 -32.56
CA LEU A 291 6.80 -2.25 -32.51
C LEU A 291 6.91 -3.76 -32.79
N LYS A 292 7.65 -4.15 -33.82
CA LYS A 292 7.91 -5.56 -34.14
C LYS A 292 8.63 -6.28 -33.00
N SER A 293 9.62 -5.63 -32.37
CA SER A 293 10.34 -6.16 -31.22
C SER A 293 9.40 -6.40 -30.04
N ILE A 294 8.56 -5.41 -29.71
CA ILE A 294 7.58 -5.49 -28.62
C ILE A 294 6.55 -6.59 -28.87
N LYS A 295 5.99 -6.70 -30.08
CA LYS A 295 5.08 -7.80 -30.47
C LYS A 295 5.73 -9.17 -30.30
N THR A 296 6.99 -9.30 -30.72
CA THR A 296 7.74 -10.54 -30.59
C THR A 296 7.98 -10.88 -29.11
N PHE A 297 8.31 -9.88 -28.29
CA PHE A 297 8.48 -10.04 -26.86
C PHE A 297 7.18 -10.48 -26.19
N GLN A 298 6.07 -9.79 -26.46
CA GLN A 298 4.75 -10.10 -25.90
C GLN A 298 4.35 -11.54 -26.22
N LYS A 299 4.43 -11.94 -27.49
CA LYS A 299 4.14 -13.32 -27.93
C LYS A 299 4.96 -14.37 -27.16
N ARG A 300 6.22 -14.06 -26.86
CA ARG A 300 7.16 -15.00 -26.24
C ARG A 300 7.08 -15.05 -24.72
N TYR A 301 6.79 -13.93 -24.07
CA TYR A 301 6.99 -13.78 -22.62
C TYR A 301 5.75 -13.32 -21.84
N VAL A 302 4.70 -12.88 -22.52
CA VAL A 302 3.41 -12.53 -21.90
C VAL A 302 2.44 -13.68 -22.10
N ILE A 303 1.61 -13.91 -21.09
CA ILE A 303 0.54 -14.91 -21.10
C ILE A 303 -0.76 -14.20 -20.77
N SER A 304 -1.84 -14.58 -21.45
CA SER A 304 -3.20 -14.11 -21.18
C SER A 304 -3.99 -15.17 -20.41
N GLU A 305 -5.09 -14.76 -19.76
CA GLU A 305 -5.95 -15.66 -18.97
C GLU A 305 -6.52 -16.81 -19.81
N LYS A 306 -6.62 -16.62 -21.13
CA LYS A 306 -7.14 -17.60 -22.07
C LYS A 306 -6.08 -18.58 -22.57
N ASP A 307 -4.81 -18.37 -22.25
CA ASP A 307 -3.70 -19.18 -22.79
C ASP A 307 -3.39 -20.41 -21.94
N VAL A 308 -3.77 -20.42 -20.65
CA VAL A 308 -3.43 -21.50 -19.72
C VAL A 308 -4.56 -21.77 -18.74
N THR A 309 -4.84 -23.05 -18.52
CA THR A 309 -5.81 -23.52 -17.52
C THR A 309 -5.09 -24.39 -16.49
N ILE A 310 -5.44 -24.26 -15.21
CA ILE A 310 -5.02 -25.17 -14.15
C ILE A 310 -6.20 -26.10 -13.83
N ASN A 311 -6.03 -27.39 -14.10
CA ASN A 311 -7.02 -28.43 -13.84
C ASN A 311 -6.69 -29.10 -12.51
N ILE A 312 -7.45 -28.81 -11.46
CA ILE A 312 -7.28 -29.46 -10.15
C ILE A 312 -7.88 -30.86 -10.19
N GLU A 313 -7.02 -31.88 -10.15
CA GLU A 313 -7.45 -33.29 -10.08
C GLU A 313 -7.84 -33.67 -8.65
N LYS A 314 -7.13 -33.13 -7.65
CA LYS A 314 -7.39 -33.41 -6.24
C LYS A 314 -6.94 -32.26 -5.34
N LEU A 315 -7.80 -31.85 -4.42
CA LEU A 315 -7.50 -30.86 -3.39
C LEU A 315 -7.93 -31.42 -2.02
N GLU A 316 -6.97 -31.64 -1.13
CA GLU A 316 -7.20 -32.14 0.22
C GLU A 316 -6.68 -31.12 1.25
N VAL A 317 -7.53 -30.75 2.20
CA VAL A 317 -7.12 -30.01 3.40
C VAL A 317 -7.23 -30.97 4.58
N LYS A 318 -6.09 -31.35 5.16
CA LYS A 318 -6.04 -32.27 6.30
C LYS A 318 -5.71 -31.53 7.58
N ASN A 319 -6.57 -31.71 8.58
CA ASN A 319 -6.29 -31.36 9.97
C ASN A 319 -5.53 -32.53 10.61
N ASN A 320 -4.48 -32.23 11.35
CA ASN A 320 -3.83 -33.24 12.16
C ASN A 320 -4.47 -33.18 13.56
N LEU A 321 -5.34 -34.13 13.92
CA LEU A 321 -6.20 -34.06 15.14
C LEU A 321 -5.43 -33.80 16.45
N PHE A 322 -4.12 -34.07 16.48
CA PHE A 322 -3.27 -33.91 17.67
C PHE A 322 -2.15 -32.87 17.48
N LYS A 323 -2.13 -32.12 16.38
CA LYS A 323 -1.16 -31.05 16.13
C LYS A 323 -1.90 -29.83 15.59
N THR A 324 -1.54 -28.65 16.09
CA THR A 324 -2.02 -27.33 15.65
C THR A 324 -1.58 -26.99 14.21
N LYS A 325 -1.78 -27.90 13.26
CA LYS A 325 -1.28 -27.84 11.89
C LYS A 325 -2.35 -28.28 10.89
N GLN A 326 -2.45 -27.52 9.81
CA GLN A 326 -3.24 -27.86 8.63
C GLN A 326 -2.32 -28.08 7.44
N THR A 327 -2.62 -29.09 6.63
CA THR A 327 -1.85 -29.40 5.41
C THR A 327 -2.75 -29.35 4.19
N VAL A 328 -2.39 -28.50 3.24
CA VAL A 328 -3.03 -28.42 1.91
C VAL A 328 -2.21 -29.28 0.96
N LYS A 329 -2.84 -30.29 0.36
CA LYS A 329 -2.25 -31.14 -0.69
C LYS A 329 -3.02 -30.94 -1.98
N VAL A 330 -2.30 -30.63 -3.05
CA VAL A 330 -2.88 -30.31 -4.35
C VAL A 330 -2.27 -31.21 -5.41
N LYS A 331 -3.12 -31.87 -6.20
CA LYS A 331 -2.77 -32.58 -7.43
C LYS A 331 -3.44 -31.87 -8.60
N PHE A 332 -2.67 -31.49 -9.61
CA PHE A 332 -3.17 -30.65 -10.70
C PHE A 332 -2.44 -30.95 -12.01
N LYS A 333 -3.05 -30.54 -13.12
CA LYS A 333 -2.48 -30.49 -14.45
C LYS A 333 -2.52 -29.07 -15.00
N ILE A 334 -1.70 -28.83 -16.01
CA ILE A 334 -1.58 -27.57 -16.72
C ILE A 334 -1.98 -27.83 -18.16
N GLU A 335 -2.96 -27.09 -18.65
CA GLU A 335 -3.38 -27.12 -20.05
C GLU A 335 -2.87 -25.86 -20.77
N ASN A 336 -2.18 -26.05 -21.90
CA ASN A 336 -1.85 -24.95 -22.80
C ASN A 336 -2.94 -24.82 -23.87
N THR A 337 -3.88 -23.91 -23.65
CA THR A 337 -4.99 -23.64 -24.57
C THR A 337 -4.59 -22.71 -25.73
N SER A 338 -3.38 -22.14 -25.67
CA SER A 338 -2.88 -21.22 -26.70
C SER A 338 -2.45 -21.92 -27.99
N LYS A 339 -2.33 -21.15 -29.07
CA LYS A 339 -1.82 -21.60 -30.38
C LYS A 339 -0.28 -21.75 -30.42
N HIS A 340 0.41 -21.57 -29.30
CA HIS A 340 1.87 -21.52 -29.24
C HIS A 340 2.43 -22.39 -28.12
N ASP A 341 3.62 -22.96 -28.34
CA ASP A 341 4.33 -23.72 -27.33
C ASP A 341 4.77 -22.83 -26.15
N PHE A 342 4.63 -23.34 -24.93
CA PHE A 342 5.22 -22.72 -23.75
C PHE A 342 6.64 -23.23 -23.55
N ASN A 343 7.58 -22.49 -24.12
CA ASN A 343 9.02 -22.71 -23.95
C ASN A 343 9.52 -22.37 -22.55
N THR A 344 8.73 -21.69 -21.73
CA THR A 344 8.98 -21.48 -20.31
C THR A 344 7.64 -21.21 -19.65
N LEU A 345 7.38 -21.83 -18.52
CA LEU A 345 6.20 -21.56 -17.71
C LEU A 345 6.57 -21.66 -16.24
N PHE A 346 6.30 -20.60 -15.52
CA PHE A 346 6.29 -20.52 -14.07
C PHE A 346 4.85 -20.64 -13.60
N VAL A 347 4.63 -21.47 -12.60
CA VAL A 347 3.35 -21.57 -11.90
C VAL A 347 3.62 -21.31 -10.42
N ILE A 348 2.86 -20.39 -9.87
CA ILE A 348 2.91 -19.97 -8.48
C ILE A 348 1.57 -20.29 -7.85
N ALA A 349 1.55 -20.92 -6.67
CA ALA A 349 0.35 -21.03 -5.86
C ALA A 349 0.49 -20.17 -4.60
N LYS A 350 -0.57 -19.42 -4.29
CA LYS A 350 -0.65 -18.58 -3.10
C LYS A 350 -1.90 -18.92 -2.31
N LEU A 351 -1.79 -18.86 -0.98
CA LEU A 351 -2.96 -18.81 -0.12
C LEU A 351 -3.29 -17.36 0.18
N ARG A 352 -4.50 -16.93 -0.17
CA ARG A 352 -5.02 -15.57 0.06
C ARG A 352 -6.05 -15.60 1.19
N TYR A 353 -5.85 -14.72 2.18
CA TYR A 353 -6.63 -14.64 3.41
C TYR A 353 -6.53 -13.22 4.00
N ASP A 354 -7.59 -12.67 4.58
CA ASP A 354 -7.60 -11.40 5.31
C ASP A 354 -6.85 -10.22 4.62
N ASN A 355 -7.03 -10.06 3.31
CA ASN A 355 -6.31 -9.11 2.44
C ASN A 355 -4.79 -9.29 2.34
N LYS A 356 -4.26 -10.39 2.88
CA LYS A 356 -2.89 -10.86 2.77
C LYS A 356 -2.80 -12.04 1.79
N SER A 357 -1.59 -12.36 1.39
CA SER A 357 -1.32 -13.60 0.65
C SER A 357 0.03 -14.18 1.03
N LYS A 358 0.14 -15.50 0.98
CA LYS A 358 1.37 -16.25 1.21
C LYS A 358 1.67 -17.12 0.01
N GLU A 359 2.84 -16.96 -0.59
CA GLU A 359 3.34 -17.89 -1.60
C GLU A 359 3.69 -19.23 -0.95
N ILE A 360 3.10 -20.31 -1.48
CA ILE A 360 3.23 -21.67 -0.94
C ILE A 360 3.82 -22.65 -1.94
N PHE A 361 3.89 -22.26 -3.21
CA PHE A 361 4.47 -23.02 -4.30
C PHE A 361 4.95 -22.06 -5.38
N ASN A 362 6.15 -22.29 -5.91
CA ASN A 362 6.68 -21.55 -7.05
C ASN A 362 7.63 -22.46 -7.82
N HIS A 363 7.26 -22.79 -9.06
CA HIS A 363 8.01 -23.75 -9.85
C HIS A 363 8.03 -23.39 -11.33
N LYS A 364 9.18 -23.66 -11.96
CA LYS A 364 9.39 -23.53 -13.40
C LYS A 364 9.26 -24.91 -14.05
N PHE A 365 8.12 -25.18 -14.66
CA PHE A 365 7.79 -26.50 -15.20
C PHE A 365 8.42 -26.80 -16.57
N TYR A 366 8.52 -25.79 -17.45
CA TYR A 366 8.90 -26.00 -18.85
C TYR A 366 10.10 -25.16 -19.26
N THR A 367 10.81 -25.64 -20.27
CA THR A 367 11.99 -24.98 -20.86
C THR A 367 11.97 -25.11 -22.38
N LYS A 368 12.86 -24.40 -23.08
CA LYS A 368 12.99 -24.54 -24.55
C LYS A 368 13.31 -25.97 -24.98
N LYS A 369 14.01 -26.75 -24.14
CA LYS A 369 14.36 -28.15 -24.42
C LYS A 369 13.18 -29.10 -24.20
N SER A 370 12.23 -28.69 -23.37
CA SER A 370 11.06 -29.46 -22.95
C SER A 370 9.85 -28.54 -22.85
N PRO A 371 9.28 -28.08 -23.99
CA PRO A 371 8.15 -27.16 -23.98
C PRO A 371 6.83 -27.89 -23.68
N LEU A 372 5.88 -27.20 -23.06
CA LEU A 372 4.48 -27.64 -23.10
C LEU A 372 3.89 -27.26 -24.46
N LYS A 373 3.52 -28.26 -25.25
CA LYS A 373 3.08 -28.06 -26.63
C LYS A 373 1.77 -27.27 -26.69
N SER A 374 1.59 -26.52 -27.77
CA SER A 374 0.31 -25.86 -28.07
C SER A 374 -0.83 -26.87 -28.03
N ARG A 375 -1.96 -26.48 -27.43
CA ARG A 375 -3.18 -27.32 -27.32
C ARG A 375 -2.92 -28.68 -26.69
N SER A 376 -2.00 -28.74 -25.72
CA SER A 376 -1.65 -29.98 -25.01
C SER A 376 -1.82 -29.82 -23.50
N GLU A 377 -1.97 -30.97 -22.83
CA GLU A 377 -2.04 -31.07 -21.39
C GLU A 377 -0.74 -31.63 -20.80
N SER A 378 -0.39 -31.19 -19.60
CA SER A 378 0.75 -31.71 -18.85
C SER A 378 0.52 -33.09 -18.23
N PRO A 379 1.60 -33.77 -17.80
CA PRO A 379 1.51 -34.78 -16.75
C PRO A 379 0.93 -34.19 -15.45
N SER A 380 0.43 -35.04 -14.55
CA SER A 380 -0.03 -34.60 -13.24
C SER A 380 1.13 -34.18 -12.34
N TYR A 381 0.97 -33.05 -11.66
CA TYR A 381 1.87 -32.52 -10.66
C TYR A 381 1.24 -32.56 -9.27
N THR A 382 2.07 -32.59 -8.23
CA THR A 382 1.59 -32.58 -6.84
C THR A 382 2.49 -31.74 -5.96
N PHE A 383 1.91 -30.93 -5.08
CA PHE A 383 2.64 -30.31 -3.98
C PHE A 383 1.82 -30.37 -2.68
N LYS A 384 2.52 -30.15 -1.56
CA LYS A 384 1.92 -30.03 -0.23
C LYS A 384 2.48 -28.82 0.49
N TYR A 385 1.65 -28.15 1.28
CA TYR A 385 2.06 -27.05 2.14
C TYR A 385 1.39 -27.19 3.51
N THR A 386 2.16 -26.98 4.57
CA THR A 386 1.69 -27.11 5.96
C THR A 386 1.90 -25.80 6.69
N TYR A 387 0.86 -25.31 7.37
CA TYR A 387 0.90 -24.15 8.26
C TYR A 387 0.32 -24.51 9.63
N SER A 388 0.59 -23.68 10.63
CA SER A 388 0.28 -23.90 12.04
C SER A 388 -0.46 -22.75 12.69
N ASP A 389 -0.90 -22.93 13.93
CA ASP A 389 -1.49 -21.90 14.80
C ASP A 389 -0.61 -20.65 15.01
N LYS A 390 0.69 -20.75 14.73
CA LYS A 390 1.61 -19.60 14.73
C LYS A 390 1.50 -18.74 13.47
N ASP A 391 0.91 -19.26 12.41
CA ASP A 391 0.72 -18.56 11.15
C ASP A 391 -0.65 -17.90 11.14
N GLU A 392 -0.71 -16.60 10.82
CA GLU A 392 -1.96 -15.81 10.80
C GLU A 392 -3.07 -16.45 9.95
N ILE A 393 -2.68 -17.19 8.90
CA ILE A 393 -3.61 -17.91 8.04
C ILE A 393 -4.45 -18.96 8.77
N TYR A 394 -3.97 -19.50 9.89
CA TYR A 394 -4.63 -20.58 10.62
C TYR A 394 -5.97 -20.11 11.20
N THR A 395 -6.03 -18.86 11.68
CA THR A 395 -7.22 -18.25 12.27
C THR A 395 -8.10 -17.51 11.26
N ALA A 396 -7.69 -17.45 9.98
CA ALA A 396 -8.44 -16.73 8.95
C ALA A 396 -9.82 -17.34 8.68
N GLU A 397 -10.84 -16.50 8.50
CA GLU A 397 -12.21 -16.96 8.21
C GLU A 397 -12.31 -17.62 6.84
N LYS A 398 -11.67 -17.02 5.82
CA LYS A 398 -11.67 -17.49 4.44
C LYS A 398 -10.27 -17.61 3.91
N VAL A 399 -9.98 -18.76 3.29
CA VAL A 399 -8.70 -19.02 2.65
C VAL A 399 -8.94 -19.49 1.22
N ASN A 400 -8.40 -18.76 0.26
CA ASN A 400 -8.43 -19.12 -1.15
C ASN A 400 -7.07 -19.65 -1.58
N LEU A 401 -7.07 -20.73 -2.37
CA LEU A 401 -5.91 -21.20 -3.11
C LEU A 401 -5.96 -20.60 -4.51
N ASP A 402 -5.04 -19.68 -4.79
CA ASP A 402 -4.91 -18.99 -6.06
C ASP A 402 -3.69 -19.48 -6.82
N PHE A 403 -3.85 -19.85 -8.08
CA PHE A 403 -2.74 -20.12 -8.99
C PHE A 403 -2.49 -18.93 -9.91
N TYR A 404 -1.21 -18.67 -10.15
CA TYR A 404 -0.73 -17.67 -11.08
C TYR A 404 0.25 -18.29 -12.07
N ALA A 405 0.22 -17.84 -13.32
CA ALA A 405 1.13 -18.34 -14.36
C ALA A 405 1.85 -17.20 -15.09
N GLY A 406 3.07 -17.48 -15.56
CA GLY A 406 3.84 -16.54 -16.38
C GLY A 406 4.96 -17.23 -17.15
N LYS A 407 5.38 -16.67 -18.29
CA LYS A 407 6.41 -17.28 -19.15
C LYS A 407 7.85 -16.83 -18.82
N LYS A 408 8.01 -15.89 -17.88
CA LYS A 408 9.32 -15.33 -17.50
C LYS A 408 9.33 -14.90 -16.02
N GLU A 409 10.50 -15.00 -15.38
CA GLU A 409 10.67 -14.78 -13.95
C GLU A 409 10.43 -13.32 -13.52
N ASN A 410 10.90 -12.35 -14.29
CA ASN A 410 10.72 -10.92 -14.00
C ASN A 410 9.50 -10.30 -14.72
N MET A 411 8.53 -11.14 -15.10
CA MET A 411 7.26 -10.70 -15.70
C MET A 411 6.11 -10.93 -14.74
N ARG A 412 5.07 -10.10 -14.80
CA ARG A 412 3.86 -10.33 -14.02
C ARG A 412 3.29 -11.71 -14.32
N LYS A 413 2.96 -12.43 -13.24
CA LYS A 413 2.16 -13.65 -13.32
C LYS A 413 0.71 -13.25 -13.18
N ILE A 414 -0.13 -13.75 -14.08
CA ILE A 414 -1.57 -13.49 -14.06
C ILE A 414 -2.26 -14.58 -13.25
N PRO A 415 -3.38 -14.28 -12.57
CA PRO A 415 -4.21 -15.29 -11.95
C PRO A 415 -4.81 -16.20 -13.05
N VAL A 416 -4.85 -17.50 -12.79
CA VAL A 416 -5.35 -18.51 -13.77
C VAL A 416 -6.32 -19.50 -13.15
N TYR A 417 -6.38 -19.57 -11.81
CA TYR A 417 -7.33 -20.39 -11.08
C TYR A 417 -7.46 -19.88 -9.65
N SER A 418 -8.64 -19.97 -9.05
CA SER A 418 -8.92 -19.64 -7.65
C SER A 418 -9.98 -20.57 -7.11
N VAL A 419 -9.78 -21.09 -5.89
CA VAL A 419 -10.76 -21.92 -5.19
C VAL A 419 -10.72 -21.64 -3.69
N GLU A 420 -11.88 -21.55 -3.06
CA GLU A 420 -11.99 -21.46 -1.60
C GLU A 420 -11.72 -22.83 -0.96
N LEU A 421 -10.84 -22.86 0.03
CA LEU A 421 -10.52 -24.08 0.75
C LEU A 421 -11.64 -24.40 1.73
N GLN A 422 -12.28 -25.57 1.57
CA GLN A 422 -13.18 -26.11 2.59
C GLN A 422 -12.35 -26.55 3.80
N ARG A 423 -12.51 -25.84 4.92
CA ARG A 423 -11.92 -26.15 6.21
C ARG A 423 -12.90 -27.03 7.00
N PHE A 424 -12.40 -28.14 7.53
CA PHE A 424 -13.14 -29.03 8.43
C PHE A 424 -12.90 -28.64 9.89
#